data_AF-U4KS99-F1
#
_entry.id   AF-U4KS99-F1
#
_cell.length_a   1.000
_cell.length_b   1.000
_cell.length_c   1.000
_cell.angle_alpha   90.00
_cell.angle_beta   90.00
_cell.angle_gamma   90.00
#
_symmetry.space_group_name_H-M   'P 1'
#
loop_
_entity.id
_entity.type
_entity.pdbx_description
1 polymer ?
#
loop_
_entity_poly.entity_id
_entity_poly.type
_entity_poly.pdbx_seq_one_letter_code
_entity_poly.pdbx_strand_id
1 'polypeptide(L)'
;MYPIINDYELIYLVQSYQDELSLEYLVGKYERLIWKYIHLLDIPKREQEDYYQEGIMLLHKAVVYFDENKNKTFTRYFELILKRKFFKLKNRLPEYRLQEETHFLKHAAYHEDYEEFEEIDLKNPMEKIIYEAYFKERKKITQIACETNYTKKQIYNTIYRIKEKYKAVL
;
A
#
# COMPACT_ATOMS: atom_id res chain seq x y z
N MET A 1 -31.45 -22.14 10.23
CA MET A 1 -30.73 -21.57 11.39
C MET A 1 -29.93 -22.73 11.99
N TYR A 2 -28.63 -22.80 11.71
CA TYR A 2 -27.81 -23.89 12.25
C TYR A 2 -27.67 -23.69 13.78
N PRO A 3 -27.78 -24.76 14.58
CA PRO A 3 -27.53 -24.67 16.02
C PRO A 3 -26.14 -24.06 16.28
N ILE A 4 -25.94 -23.46 17.46
CA ILE A 4 -24.63 -22.98 17.89
C ILE A 4 -23.77 -24.23 18.13
N ILE A 5 -23.12 -24.71 17.08
CA ILE A 5 -22.22 -25.86 17.12
C ILE A 5 -20.90 -25.39 17.75
N ASN A 6 -20.40 -26.15 18.74
CA ASN A 6 -19.16 -25.82 19.42
C ASN A 6 -17.94 -26.07 18.51
N ASP A 7 -16.83 -25.36 18.74
CA ASP A 7 -15.60 -25.55 17.95
C ASP A 7 -15.14 -27.01 17.95
N TYR A 8 -15.27 -27.71 19.07
CA TYR A 8 -14.87 -29.12 19.19
C TYR A 8 -15.68 -30.05 18.28
N GLU A 9 -16.98 -29.81 18.15
CA GLU A 9 -17.86 -30.61 17.28
C GLU A 9 -17.51 -30.36 15.81
N LEU A 10 -17.32 -29.10 15.41
CA LEU A 10 -16.89 -28.75 14.06
C LEU A 10 -15.54 -29.36 13.72
N ILE A 11 -14.58 -29.27 14.64
CA ILE A 11 -13.25 -29.87 14.47
C ILE A 11 -13.36 -31.39 14.32
N TYR A 12 -14.18 -32.04 15.15
CA TYR A 12 -14.41 -33.49 15.06
C TYR A 12 -14.99 -33.88 13.69
N LEU A 13 -15.95 -33.10 13.16
CA LEU A 13 -16.53 -33.33 11.83
C LEU A 13 -15.49 -33.20 10.72
N VAL A 14 -14.66 -32.15 10.78
CA VAL A 14 -13.56 -31.96 9.81
C VAL A 14 -12.54 -33.09 9.89
N GLN A 15 -12.12 -33.50 11.09
CA GLN A 15 -11.11 -34.53 11.28
C GLN A 15 -11.61 -35.93 10.90
N SER A 16 -12.86 -36.25 11.21
CA SER A 16 -13.42 -37.61 11.03
C SER A 16 -14.03 -37.82 9.65
N TYR A 17 -14.68 -36.79 9.10
CA TYR A 17 -15.49 -36.90 7.88
C TYR A 17 -15.04 -35.96 6.76
N GLN A 18 -13.98 -35.18 6.96
CA GLN A 18 -13.52 -34.18 5.98
C GLN A 18 -14.64 -33.19 5.60
N ASP A 19 -15.50 -32.83 6.55
CA ASP A 19 -16.65 -31.97 6.30
C ASP A 19 -16.24 -30.52 5.96
N GLU A 20 -16.38 -30.16 4.68
CA GLU A 20 -16.00 -28.85 4.17
C GLU A 20 -16.86 -27.72 4.74
N LEU A 21 -18.14 -27.98 5.01
CA LEU A 21 -19.06 -26.97 5.57
C LEU A 21 -18.66 -26.57 6.99
N SER A 22 -18.25 -27.54 7.82
CA SER A 22 -17.72 -27.26 9.15
C SER A 22 -16.42 -26.46 9.09
N LEU A 23 -15.54 -26.75 8.12
CA LEU A 23 -14.32 -25.99 7.92
C LEU A 23 -14.61 -24.55 7.48
N GLU A 24 -15.51 -24.34 6.52
CA GLU A 24 -15.93 -23.01 6.06
C GLU A 24 -16.51 -22.18 7.21
N TYR A 25 -17.34 -22.79 8.06
CA TYR A 25 -17.88 -22.13 9.24
C TYR A 25 -16.76 -21.69 10.22
N LEU A 26 -15.77 -22.56 10.47
CA LEU A 26 -14.61 -22.22 11.29
C LEU A 26 -13.80 -21.07 10.67
N VAL A 27 -13.61 -21.05 9.35
CA VAL A 27 -12.94 -19.94 8.65
C VAL A 27 -13.66 -18.62 8.90
N GLY A 28 -14.99 -18.57 8.68
CA GLY A 28 -15.77 -17.36 8.95
C GLY A 28 -15.75 -16.93 10.42
N LYS A 29 -15.76 -17.88 11.35
CA LYS A 29 -15.70 -17.60 12.80
C LYS A 29 -14.36 -16.97 13.21
N TYR A 30 -13.25 -17.45 12.66
CA TYR A 30 -11.90 -17.04 13.03
C TYR A 30 -11.32 -15.92 12.17
N GLU A 31 -11.98 -15.54 11.08
CA GLU A 31 -11.58 -14.44 10.18
C GLU A 31 -11.24 -13.15 10.93
N ARG A 32 -12.13 -12.70 11.83
CA ARG A 32 -11.91 -11.46 12.61
C ARG A 32 -10.67 -11.54 13.49
N LEU A 33 -10.34 -12.71 14.02
CA LEU A 33 -9.15 -12.92 14.85
C LEU A 33 -7.89 -12.80 13.99
N ILE A 34 -7.91 -13.35 12.77
CA ILE A 34 -6.81 -13.26 11.81
C ILE A 34 -6.56 -11.79 11.48
N TRP A 35 -7.59 -11.07 11.01
CA TRP A 35 -7.49 -9.64 10.68
C TRP A 35 -7.05 -8.78 11.86
N LYS A 36 -7.54 -9.05 13.07
CA LYS A 36 -7.09 -8.36 14.28
C LYS A 36 -5.56 -8.42 14.42
N TYR A 37 -4.94 -9.58 14.20
CA TYR A 37 -3.49 -9.72 14.34
C TYR A 37 -2.70 -9.14 13.17
N ILE A 38 -3.24 -9.16 11.96
CA ILE A 38 -2.65 -8.47 10.81
C ILE A 38 -2.56 -6.97 11.09
N HIS A 39 -3.64 -6.37 11.58
CA HIS A 39 -3.67 -4.93 11.91
C HIS A 39 -2.83 -4.59 13.14
N LEU A 40 -2.84 -5.44 14.18
CA LEU A 40 -2.04 -5.21 15.39
C LEU A 40 -0.53 -5.20 15.09
N LEU A 41 -0.09 -5.96 14.09
CA LEU A 41 1.32 -6.02 13.68
C LEU A 41 1.72 -4.93 12.68
N ASP A 42 0.80 -4.02 12.33
CA ASP A 42 1.03 -2.93 11.37
C ASP A 42 1.63 -3.44 10.04
N ILE A 43 1.03 -4.51 9.50
CA ILE A 43 1.46 -5.11 8.23
C ILE A 43 1.10 -4.16 7.07
N PRO A 44 2.04 -3.87 6.13
CA PRO A 44 1.75 -3.01 4.98
C PRO A 44 0.55 -3.51 4.18
N LYS A 45 -0.34 -2.62 3.73
CA LYS A 45 -1.59 -2.98 3.02
C LYS A 45 -1.39 -3.99 1.89
N ARG A 46 -0.33 -3.84 1.08
CA ARG A 46 -0.01 -4.75 -0.03
C ARG A 46 0.29 -6.19 0.40
N GLU A 47 0.71 -6.40 1.64
CA GLU A 47 1.04 -7.73 2.19
C GLU A 47 -0.15 -8.32 2.98
N GLN A 48 -1.20 -7.52 3.28
CA GLN A 48 -2.24 -7.95 4.21
C GLN A 48 -3.04 -9.14 3.68
N GLU A 49 -3.32 -9.19 2.37
CA GLU A 49 -4.01 -10.32 1.76
C GLU A 49 -3.19 -11.62 1.86
N ASP A 50 -1.87 -11.56 1.63
CA ASP A 50 -0.98 -12.71 1.78
C ASP A 50 -0.95 -13.23 3.23
N TYR A 51 -0.91 -12.32 4.20
CA TYR A 51 -1.00 -12.70 5.62
C TYR A 51 -2.35 -13.31 5.97
N TYR A 52 -3.44 -12.81 5.38
CA TYR A 52 -4.77 -13.38 5.57
C TYR A 52 -4.84 -14.81 5.04
N GLN A 53 -4.33 -15.04 3.83
CA GLN A 53 -4.25 -16.38 3.24
C GLN A 53 -3.39 -17.33 4.08
N GLU A 54 -2.22 -16.88 4.53
CA GLU A 54 -1.36 -17.65 5.44
C GLU A 54 -2.05 -17.95 6.78
N GLY A 55 -2.90 -17.04 7.26
CA GLY A 55 -3.75 -17.23 8.44
C GLY A 55 -4.80 -18.32 8.23
N ILE A 56 -5.49 -18.32 7.08
CA ILE A 56 -6.45 -19.36 6.71
C ILE A 56 -5.77 -20.73 6.57
N MET A 57 -4.65 -20.79 5.86
CA MET A 57 -3.89 -22.04 5.70
C MET A 57 -3.42 -22.60 7.05
N LEU A 58 -3.02 -21.72 7.96
CA LEU A 58 -2.66 -22.12 9.32
C LEU A 58 -3.87 -22.60 10.12
N LEU A 59 -5.04 -21.96 9.97
CA LEU A 59 -6.28 -22.38 10.62
C LEU A 59 -6.69 -23.78 10.17
N HIS A 60 -6.66 -24.05 8.86
CA HIS A 60 -6.95 -25.38 8.33
C HIS A 60 -6.02 -26.44 8.96
N LYS A 61 -4.71 -26.18 8.99
CA LYS A 61 -3.75 -27.08 9.68
C LYS A 61 -4.05 -27.19 11.17
N ALA A 62 -4.43 -26.10 11.82
CA ALA A 62 -4.79 -26.11 13.23
C ALA A 62 -5.97 -27.05 13.49
N VAL A 63 -7.02 -26.96 12.68
CA VAL A 63 -8.22 -27.82 12.77
C VAL A 63 -7.83 -29.30 12.57
N VAL A 64 -7.08 -29.61 11.52
CA VAL A 64 -6.69 -31.00 11.20
C VAL A 64 -5.84 -31.65 12.29
N TYR A 65 -4.93 -30.89 12.91
CA TYR A 65 -3.97 -31.43 13.88
C TYR A 65 -4.26 -31.06 15.34
N PHE A 66 -5.41 -30.47 15.63
CA PHE A 66 -5.77 -30.13 17.00
C PHE A 66 -5.99 -31.39 17.83
N ASP A 67 -5.45 -31.38 19.04
CA ASP A 67 -5.55 -32.46 20.02
C ASP A 67 -6.04 -31.88 21.34
N GLU A 68 -7.28 -32.22 21.70
CA GLU A 68 -7.96 -31.72 22.89
C GLU A 68 -7.26 -32.18 24.19
N ASN A 69 -6.54 -33.29 24.17
CA ASN A 69 -5.83 -33.82 25.34
C ASN A 69 -4.70 -32.91 25.83
N LYS A 70 -4.28 -31.92 25.03
CA LYS A 70 -3.19 -30.99 25.37
C LYS A 70 -3.62 -29.84 26.31
N ASN A 71 -4.79 -29.93 26.96
CA ASN A 71 -5.29 -28.98 27.97
C ASN A 71 -5.24 -27.50 27.52
N LYS A 72 -5.58 -27.25 26.25
CA LYS A 72 -5.73 -25.89 25.70
C LYS A 72 -6.96 -25.84 24.82
N THR A 73 -7.75 -24.77 24.96
CA THR A 73 -8.84 -24.54 24.03
C THR A 73 -8.30 -24.31 22.62
N PHE A 74 -9.07 -24.73 21.62
CA PHE A 74 -8.70 -24.56 20.22
C PHE A 74 -8.36 -23.10 19.90
N THR A 75 -9.18 -22.14 20.36
CA THR A 75 -8.95 -20.71 20.16
C THR A 75 -7.57 -20.27 20.68
N ARG A 76 -7.17 -20.70 21.88
CA ARG A 76 -5.86 -20.34 22.46
C ARG A 76 -4.71 -21.02 21.76
N TYR A 77 -4.90 -22.26 21.32
CA TYR A 77 -3.92 -22.95 20.49
C TYR A 77 -3.70 -22.22 19.16
N PHE A 78 -4.79 -21.94 18.43
CA PHE A 78 -4.74 -21.26 17.13
C PHE A 78 -4.13 -19.86 17.25
N GLU A 79 -4.57 -19.07 18.23
CA GLU A 79 -4.03 -17.73 18.46
C GLU A 79 -2.51 -17.73 18.72
N LEU A 80 -2.01 -18.72 19.47
CA LEU A 80 -0.59 -18.86 19.75
C LEU A 80 0.23 -19.12 18.48
N ILE A 81 -0.20 -20.07 17.65
CA ILE A 81 0.52 -20.42 16.42
C ILE A 81 0.39 -19.31 15.36
N LEU A 82 -0.74 -18.61 15.32
CA LEU A 82 -0.98 -17.48 14.43
C LEU A 82 0.00 -16.34 14.69
N LYS A 83 0.13 -15.91 15.96
CA LYS A 83 1.12 -14.89 16.37
C LYS A 83 2.54 -15.27 15.96
N ARG A 84 2.94 -16.53 16.20
CA ARG A 84 4.27 -17.04 15.85
C ARG A 84 4.52 -17.02 14.35
N LYS A 85 3.54 -17.47 13.55
CA LYS A 85 3.62 -17.48 12.09
C LYS A 85 3.73 -16.05 11.55
N PHE A 86 2.88 -15.13 12.00
CA PHE A 86 2.91 -13.75 11.53
C PHE A 86 4.19 -13.02 11.93
N PHE A 87 4.69 -13.21 13.15
CA PHE A 87 5.97 -12.61 13.55
C PHE A 87 7.13 -13.14 12.69
N LYS A 88 7.14 -14.44 12.37
CA LYS A 88 8.13 -15.04 11.47
C LYS A 88 8.04 -14.48 10.05
N LEU A 89 6.83 -14.27 9.53
CA LEU A 89 6.64 -13.63 8.22
C LEU A 89 7.12 -12.19 8.23
N LYS A 90 6.79 -11.42 9.28
CA LYS A 90 7.18 -10.00 9.39
C LYS A 90 8.68 -9.82 9.37
N ASN A 91 9.42 -10.68 10.06
CA ASN A 91 10.89 -10.63 10.09
C ASN A 91 11.55 -11.02 8.76
N ARG A 92 10.80 -11.57 7.80
CA ARG A 92 11.27 -11.92 6.46
C ARG A 92 10.90 -10.88 5.41
N LEU A 93 10.07 -9.89 5.77
CA LEU A 93 9.73 -8.82 4.83
C LEU A 93 11.01 -8.07 4.46
N PRO A 94 11.28 -7.84 3.17
CA PRO A 94 12.43 -7.07 2.75
C PRO A 94 12.34 -5.65 3.30
N GLU A 95 13.43 -5.18 3.90
CA GLU A 95 13.55 -3.78 4.30
C GLU A 95 13.77 -2.96 3.03
N TYR A 96 12.70 -2.37 2.49
CA TYR A 96 12.80 -1.47 1.36
C TYR A 96 13.46 -0.16 1.81
N ARG A 97 14.78 -0.13 1.75
CA ARG A 97 15.54 1.12 1.90
C ARG A 97 15.44 1.87 0.59
N LEU A 98 14.87 3.06 0.62
CA LEU A 98 14.99 4.00 -0.49
C LEU A 98 16.48 4.36 -0.60
N GLN A 99 17.16 3.83 -1.61
CA GLN A 99 18.49 4.31 -1.98
C GLN A 99 18.31 5.56 -2.86
N GLU A 100 18.95 6.66 -2.47
CA GLU A 100 18.98 7.90 -3.26
C GLU A 100 19.77 7.75 -4.57
N GLU A 101 20.51 6.65 -4.72
CA GLU A 101 21.40 6.41 -5.85
C GLU A 101 20.62 6.08 -7.14
N THR A 102 20.30 7.14 -7.87
CA THR A 102 19.76 7.15 -9.24
C THR A 102 20.73 6.59 -10.30
N HIS A 103 21.83 5.95 -9.90
CA HIS A 103 22.82 5.43 -10.85
C HIS A 103 22.26 4.34 -11.77
N PHE A 104 21.28 3.56 -11.33
CA PHE A 104 20.59 2.57 -12.16
C PHE A 104 19.70 3.20 -13.26
N LEU A 105 19.21 4.42 -13.06
CA LEU A 105 18.45 5.16 -14.09
C LEU A 105 19.31 5.63 -15.27
N LYS A 106 20.64 5.67 -15.12
CA LYS A 106 21.53 6.07 -16.22
C LYS A 106 21.64 5.04 -17.33
N HIS A 107 21.29 3.78 -17.08
CA HIS A 107 21.40 2.69 -18.06
C HIS A 107 20.07 1.97 -18.33
N ALA A 108 19.05 2.20 -17.52
CA ALA A 108 17.69 1.68 -17.72
C ALA A 108 16.74 2.69 -18.38
N ALA A 109 17.27 3.78 -18.93
CA ALA A 109 16.56 4.54 -19.95
C ALA A 109 16.51 3.66 -21.21
N TYR A 110 15.61 2.68 -21.20
CA TYR A 110 14.88 2.40 -22.42
C TYR A 110 14.43 3.77 -22.93
N HIS A 111 14.76 4.08 -24.19
CA HIS A 111 14.03 5.10 -24.92
C HIS A 111 12.57 4.62 -24.96
N GLU A 112 11.82 4.81 -23.87
CA GLU A 112 10.46 5.30 -24.04
C GLU A 112 10.67 6.56 -24.85
N ASP A 113 10.10 6.59 -26.04
CA ASP A 113 9.93 7.83 -26.79
C ASP A 113 9.14 8.75 -25.85
N TYR A 114 9.86 9.46 -24.97
CA TYR A 114 9.35 10.64 -24.33
C TYR A 114 8.85 11.45 -25.51
N GLU A 115 7.53 11.57 -25.66
CA GLU A 115 6.94 12.58 -26.51
C GLU A 115 7.73 13.84 -26.18
N GLU A 116 8.55 14.30 -27.13
CA GLU A 116 9.29 15.55 -26.99
C GLU A 116 8.22 16.58 -26.69
N PHE A 117 8.08 16.97 -25.41
CA PHE A 117 7.18 18.02 -25.04
C PHE A 117 7.61 19.23 -25.86
N GLU A 118 6.76 19.64 -26.80
CA GLU A 118 6.99 20.81 -27.63
C GLU A 118 7.38 21.97 -26.70
N GLU A 119 8.55 22.55 -26.94
CA GLU A 119 9.02 23.67 -26.13
C GLU A 119 7.99 24.81 -26.22
N ILE A 120 7.47 25.23 -25.07
CA ILE A 120 6.53 26.34 -25.02
C ILE A 120 7.24 27.59 -25.53
N ASP A 121 6.72 28.17 -26.61
CA ASP A 121 7.25 29.39 -27.18
C ASP A 121 6.94 30.61 -26.27
N LEU A 122 7.89 30.87 -25.36
CA LEU A 122 7.89 32.02 -24.46
C LEU A 122 8.62 33.19 -25.12
N LYS A 123 7.97 33.86 -26.07
CA LYS A 123 8.52 35.03 -26.78
C LYS A 123 8.83 36.22 -25.86
N ASN A 124 8.09 36.37 -24.75
CA ASN A 124 8.22 37.55 -23.90
C ASN A 124 9.29 37.34 -22.81
N PRO A 125 10.24 38.29 -22.62
CA PRO A 125 11.24 38.20 -21.54
C PRO A 125 10.61 38.05 -20.15
N MET A 126 9.46 38.68 -19.92
CA MET A 126 8.71 38.53 -18.66
C MET A 126 8.18 37.12 -18.46
N GLU A 127 7.73 36.47 -19.53
CA GLU A 127 7.26 35.08 -19.47
C GLU A 127 8.42 34.13 -19.15
N LYS A 128 9.61 34.35 -19.73
CA LYS A 128 10.80 33.55 -19.42
C LYS A 128 11.20 33.64 -17.96
N ILE A 129 11.31 34.86 -17.43
CA ILE A 129 11.70 35.11 -16.04
C ILE A 129 10.68 34.48 -15.07
N ILE A 130 9.38 34.66 -15.33
CA ILE A 130 8.34 34.11 -14.47
C ILE A 130 8.25 32.59 -14.61
N TYR A 131 8.48 32.05 -15.81
CA TYR A 131 8.53 30.60 -16.03
C TYR A 131 9.63 29.97 -15.18
N GLU A 132 10.84 30.54 -15.24
CA GLU A 132 11.98 30.07 -14.47
C GLU A 132 11.73 30.18 -12.96
N ALA A 133 11.36 31.36 -12.46
CA ALA A 133 11.18 31.58 -11.02
C ALA A 133 9.99 30.79 -10.42
N TYR A 134 8.85 30.70 -11.12
CA TYR A 134 7.64 30.08 -10.58
C TYR A 134 7.53 28.59 -10.90
N PHE A 135 7.82 28.17 -12.13
CA PHE A 135 7.62 26.79 -12.57
C PHE A 135 8.86 25.92 -12.33
N LYS A 136 10.08 26.43 -12.59
CA LYS A 136 11.33 25.68 -12.33
C LYS A 136 11.79 25.80 -10.88
N GLU A 137 11.96 27.02 -10.37
CA GLU A 137 12.53 27.27 -9.03
C GLU A 137 11.50 27.22 -7.88
N ARG A 138 10.20 27.10 -8.18
CA ARG A 138 9.10 27.01 -7.20
C ARG A 138 9.05 28.16 -6.19
N LYS A 139 9.52 29.36 -6.56
CA LYS A 139 9.50 30.54 -5.68
C LYS A 139 8.08 31.03 -5.41
N LYS A 140 7.87 31.62 -4.23
CA LYS A 140 6.59 32.25 -3.88
C LYS A 140 6.40 33.54 -4.68
N ILE A 141 5.17 33.85 -5.06
CA ILE A 141 4.82 35.06 -5.84
C ILE A 141 5.30 36.35 -5.15
N THR A 142 5.32 36.38 -3.82
CA THR A 142 5.86 37.50 -3.04
C THR A 142 7.35 37.69 -3.24
N GLN A 143 8.13 36.60 -3.33
CA GLN A 143 9.57 36.63 -3.58
C GLN A 143 9.84 37.07 -5.01
N ILE A 144 9.09 36.53 -5.97
CA ILE A 144 9.19 36.93 -7.39
C ILE A 144 8.92 38.43 -7.54
N ALA A 145 7.89 38.96 -6.88
CA ALA A 145 7.58 40.39 -6.92
C ALA A 145 8.72 41.28 -6.37
N CYS A 146 9.42 40.81 -5.33
CA CYS A 146 10.57 41.51 -4.76
C CYS A 146 11.79 41.45 -5.69
N GLU A 147 12.03 40.31 -6.36
CA GLU A 147 13.20 40.09 -7.21
C GLU A 147 13.09 40.75 -8.59
N THR A 148 11.89 40.78 -9.19
CA THR A 148 11.69 41.19 -10.59
C THR A 148 11.09 42.58 -10.75
N ASN A 149 10.82 43.29 -9.64
CA ASN A 149 10.14 44.59 -9.61
C ASN A 149 8.76 44.61 -10.33
N TYR A 150 8.13 43.44 -10.49
CA TYR A 150 6.81 43.31 -11.10
C TYR A 150 5.72 43.25 -10.03
N THR A 151 4.57 43.84 -10.32
CA THR A 151 3.42 43.74 -9.43
C THR A 151 2.91 42.31 -9.38
N LYS A 152 2.35 41.90 -8.23
CA LYS A 152 1.72 40.58 -8.07
C LYS A 152 0.68 40.31 -9.16
N LYS A 153 -0.10 41.32 -9.55
CA LYS A 153 -1.10 41.22 -10.64
C LYS A 153 -0.47 40.86 -11.98
N GLN A 154 0.64 41.49 -12.33
CA GLN A 154 1.36 41.15 -13.57
C GLN A 154 1.88 39.71 -13.50
N ILE A 155 2.41 39.27 -12.35
CA ILE A 155 2.90 37.90 -12.18
C ILE A 155 1.77 36.87 -12.35
N TYR A 156 0.62 37.07 -11.70
CA TYR A 156 -0.54 36.20 -11.87
C TYR A 156 -1.01 36.13 -13.33
N ASN A 157 -1.10 37.26 -14.01
CA ASN A 157 -1.51 37.31 -15.41
C ASN A 157 -0.53 36.56 -16.32
N THR A 158 0.78 36.68 -16.06
CA THR A 158 1.79 35.97 -16.85
C THR A 158 1.77 34.48 -16.57
N ILE A 159 1.61 34.05 -15.31
CA ILE A 159 1.44 32.62 -14.96
C ILE A 159 0.21 32.04 -15.67
N TYR A 160 -0.90 32.79 -15.72
CA TYR A 160 -2.10 32.37 -16.43
C TYR A 160 -1.83 32.16 -17.93
N ARG A 161 -1.19 33.14 -18.59
CA ARG A 161 -0.82 33.04 -20.03
C ARG A 161 0.10 31.85 -20.32
N ILE A 162 1.09 31.62 -19.46
CA ILE A 162 2.00 30.47 -19.60
C ILE A 162 1.23 29.15 -19.49
N LYS A 163 0.28 29.04 -18.54
CA LYS A 163 -0.56 27.84 -18.40
C LYS A 163 -1.47 27.61 -19.61
N GLU A 164 -2.05 28.67 -20.17
CA GLU A 164 -2.86 28.57 -21.38
C GLU A 164 -2.03 28.09 -22.58
N LYS A 165 -0.79 28.57 -22.71
CA LYS A 165 0.14 28.06 -23.73
C LYS A 165 0.49 26.59 -23.51
N TYR A 166 0.74 26.19 -22.25
CA TYR A 166 0.99 24.78 -21.89
C TYR A 166 -0.18 23.88 -22.29
N LYS A 167 -1.41 24.36 -22.08
CA LYS A 167 -2.63 23.61 -22.43
C LYS A 167 -2.87 23.52 -23.94
N ALA A 168 -2.36 24.46 -24.73
CA ALA A 168 -2.46 24.43 -26.18
C ALA A 168 -1.46 23.47 -26.84
N VAL A 169 -0.46 23.00 -26.08
CA VAL A 169 0.62 22.11 -26.53
C VAL A 169 0.38 20.64 -26.10
N LEU A 170 -0.60 20.40 -25.21
CA LEU A 170 -1.13 19.08 -24.84
C LEU A 170 -2.33 18.73 -25.73
#